data_AF-A0A7S3QI60-F1
#
_entry.id   AF-A0A7S3QI60-F1
#
_cell.length_a   1.000
_cell.length_b   1.000
_cell.length_c   1.000
_cell.angle_alpha   90.00
_cell.angle_beta   90.00
_cell.angle_gamma   90.00
#
_symmetry.space_group_name_H-M   'P 1'
#
loop_
_entity.id
_entity.type
_entity.pdbx_description
1 polymer ?
#
loop_
_entity_poly.entity_id
_entity_poly.type
_entity_poly.pdbx_seq_one_letter_code
_entity_poly.pdbx_strand_id
1 'polypeptide(L)'
;KTDLVVIDHSTRSKKEDLDLLGVSVHHVANTFMYLVRAKHPDSAELIDAQRKYNEALEKYDLIGEEAEIKFIELETQDNEAFEYISGLIADLETKPGSEDTTIYQIEDLRDHDTNGIIREKGKDTICPIDGEKGAAYVHTLQGDDHVGPASIMISYTWGYSIGDIVDVLTNYCTSNGLNPKKVYVWICCLCNNQHRVVEMKKRKEDIPFEEFHKVFHGRVTGIRHVLAMMSPWTKPEYLTRVWCIFELFTASMMEDCKITIEMPEREREDFLEGLDEDALKHADKLFSVLSSTDVEKAEASVLSDRENILNIVKNETGGYGQFNVAINGLIRTWVLQLIKDAARSRLDDVVDGEYDKDCALFHSRVGILFWRLGELESAMDMYRVELKMKVKKFGSDHFKMANSLGNIAIVLQLQGKYEEALENYIKVLVIKEKEYGRDHVE
;
A
#
# COMPACT_ATOMS: atom_id res chain seq x y z
N LYS A 1 -25.35 -15.72 4.00
CA LYS A 1 -25.52 -16.15 2.59
C LYS A 1 -25.83 -14.90 1.80
N THR A 2 -25.04 -14.59 0.76
CA THR A 2 -24.86 -13.23 0.22
C THR A 2 -24.54 -12.26 1.36
N ASP A 3 -23.27 -12.24 1.74
CA ASP A 3 -22.76 -11.42 2.82
C ASP A 3 -22.28 -10.10 2.21
N LEU A 4 -22.78 -8.98 2.75
CA LEU A 4 -22.58 -7.62 2.26
C LEU A 4 -21.19 -7.08 2.66
N VAL A 5 -20.55 -6.25 1.83
CA VAL A 5 -19.53 -5.25 2.27
C VAL A 5 -19.57 -3.93 1.48
N VAL A 6 -19.33 -2.81 2.16
CA VAL A 6 -19.28 -1.43 1.64
C VAL A 6 -17.84 -0.93 1.42
N ILE A 7 -17.67 -0.04 0.44
CA ILE A 7 -16.46 0.78 0.28
C ILE A 7 -16.85 2.26 0.37
N ASP A 8 -15.91 3.03 0.88
CA ASP A 8 -15.91 4.47 1.07
C ASP A 8 -14.75 5.04 0.22
N HIS A 9 -15.02 6.03 -0.64
CA HIS A 9 -14.04 6.70 -1.50
C HIS A 9 -13.74 8.15 -1.06
N SER A 10 -12.46 8.48 -0.82
CA SER A 10 -11.97 9.86 -1.00
C SER A 10 -10.54 9.89 -1.56
N THR A 11 -10.21 10.96 -2.28
CA THR A 11 -9.04 11.06 -3.17
C THR A 11 -7.98 12.04 -2.68
N ARG A 12 -6.69 11.75 -2.91
CA ARG A 12 -5.61 12.74 -2.95
C ARG A 12 -4.67 12.54 -4.15
N SER A 13 -5.08 13.02 -5.32
CA SER A 13 -4.17 13.28 -6.45
C SER A 13 -4.63 14.52 -7.24
N LYS A 14 -3.93 14.87 -8.32
CA LYS A 14 -4.00 16.20 -8.92
C LYS A 14 -5.30 16.43 -9.72
N LYS A 15 -5.71 17.69 -9.79
CA LYS A 15 -7.00 18.17 -10.29
C LYS A 15 -7.28 17.86 -11.78
N GLU A 16 -6.24 17.52 -12.54
CA GLU A 16 -6.28 17.40 -14.00
C GLU A 16 -6.61 15.98 -14.49
N ASP A 17 -6.36 14.95 -13.68
CA ASP A 17 -6.63 13.54 -14.02
C ASP A 17 -8.12 13.15 -13.86
N LEU A 18 -8.89 13.94 -13.12
CA LEU A 18 -10.24 13.57 -12.64
C LEU A 18 -11.37 13.82 -13.66
N ASP A 19 -11.19 14.72 -14.63
CA ASP A 19 -12.22 15.08 -15.61
C ASP A 19 -12.52 13.93 -16.62
N LEU A 20 -11.69 12.88 -16.66
CA LEU A 20 -11.87 11.71 -17.52
C LEU A 20 -12.89 10.66 -17.01
N LEU A 21 -13.28 10.69 -15.73
CA LEU A 21 -13.99 9.56 -15.10
C LEU A 21 -15.51 9.76 -14.89
N GLY A 22 -16.03 10.98 -14.87
CA GLY A 22 -17.47 11.26 -14.86
C GLY A 22 -18.26 10.62 -13.69
N VAL A 23 -17.80 10.84 -12.45
CA VAL A 23 -18.39 10.23 -11.24
C VAL A 23 -18.86 11.27 -10.22
N SER A 24 -20.09 11.11 -9.72
CA SER A 24 -20.58 11.82 -8.54
C SER A 24 -20.02 11.21 -7.24
N VAL A 25 -19.46 12.07 -6.39
CA VAL A 25 -19.02 11.76 -5.02
C VAL A 25 -20.14 12.19 -4.06
N HIS A 26 -20.51 11.37 -3.05
CA HIS A 26 -21.64 11.74 -2.18
C HIS A 26 -21.77 11.15 -0.76
N HIS A 27 -20.85 10.30 -0.25
CA HIS A 27 -21.09 9.60 1.03
C HIS A 27 -19.88 9.41 1.95
N VAL A 28 -18.86 10.27 1.82
CA VAL A 28 -17.57 10.14 2.53
C VAL A 28 -17.10 11.45 3.14
N ALA A 29 -16.99 12.49 2.31
CA ALA A 29 -16.35 13.76 2.68
C ALA A 29 -17.18 14.64 3.64
N ASN A 30 -18.23 14.11 4.26
CA ASN A 30 -19.17 14.88 5.09
C ASN A 30 -18.57 15.40 6.41
N THR A 31 -17.33 15.05 6.75
CA THR A 31 -16.59 15.62 7.89
C THR A 31 -15.34 16.42 7.49
N PHE A 32 -15.06 16.58 6.18
CA PHE A 32 -14.13 17.59 5.64
C PHE A 32 -14.91 18.62 4.83
N MET A 33 -15.80 19.33 5.55
CA MET A 33 -16.74 20.29 5.01
C MET A 33 -16.07 21.61 4.60
N TYR A 34 -16.70 22.28 3.63
CA TYR A 34 -16.27 23.50 2.93
C TYR A 34 -14.96 23.40 2.13
N LEU A 35 -14.97 23.91 0.89
CA LEU A 35 -14.01 24.90 0.34
C LEU A 35 -14.27 25.17 -1.16
N VAL A 36 -14.98 26.28 -1.38
CA VAL A 36 -15.21 27.06 -2.62
C VAL A 36 -14.64 26.53 -3.96
N ARG A 37 -15.53 26.29 -4.95
CA ARG A 37 -15.20 26.30 -6.39
C ARG A 37 -15.99 27.40 -7.12
N ALA A 38 -15.48 28.63 -7.09
CA ALA A 38 -16.02 29.73 -7.89
C ALA A 38 -15.89 29.42 -9.40
N LYS A 39 -16.87 29.85 -10.21
CA LYS A 39 -16.84 29.71 -11.69
C LYS A 39 -15.79 30.62 -12.36
N HIS A 40 -15.27 31.62 -11.65
CA HIS A 40 -14.31 32.61 -12.14
C HIS A 40 -13.13 32.72 -11.15
N PRO A 41 -11.99 32.07 -11.41
CA PRO A 41 -10.89 31.95 -10.44
C PRO A 41 -10.02 33.20 -10.32
N ASP A 42 -10.19 34.20 -11.19
CA ASP A 42 -9.26 35.32 -11.36
C ASP A 42 -9.62 36.60 -10.56
N SER A 43 -10.63 36.55 -9.67
CA SER A 43 -10.94 37.66 -8.77
C SER A 43 -9.92 37.74 -7.62
N ALA A 44 -9.21 38.86 -7.54
CA ALA A 44 -8.25 39.13 -6.47
C ALA A 44 -8.90 39.19 -5.07
N GLU A 45 -10.15 39.64 -4.97
CA GLU A 45 -10.86 39.71 -3.68
C GLU A 45 -11.23 38.32 -3.14
N LEU A 46 -11.62 37.38 -4.01
CA LEU A 46 -11.86 35.99 -3.62
C LEU A 46 -10.57 35.27 -3.19
N ILE A 47 -9.46 35.53 -3.88
CA ILE A 47 -8.14 34.96 -3.52
C ILE A 47 -7.68 35.48 -2.15
N ASP A 48 -7.84 36.79 -1.88
CA ASP A 48 -7.46 37.39 -0.61
C ASP A 48 -8.36 36.95 0.56
N ALA A 49 -9.66 36.79 0.34
CA ALA A 49 -10.59 36.22 1.32
C ALA A 49 -10.24 34.77 1.64
N GLN A 50 -9.96 33.94 0.63
CA GLN A 50 -9.58 32.54 0.81
C GLN A 50 -8.24 32.40 1.56
N ARG A 51 -7.27 33.29 1.29
CA ARG A 51 -6.00 33.34 2.01
C ARG A 51 -6.20 33.66 3.50
N LYS A 52 -6.99 34.69 3.82
CA LYS A 52 -7.31 35.10 5.20
C LYS A 52 -8.02 34.01 5.99
N TYR A 53 -8.92 33.26 5.35
CA TYR A 53 -9.59 32.11 5.97
C TYR A 53 -8.58 31.01 6.37
N ASN A 54 -7.64 30.67 5.47
CA ASN A 54 -6.60 29.67 5.76
C ASN A 54 -5.64 30.17 6.87
N GLU A 55 -5.23 31.44 6.81
CA GLU A 55 -4.39 32.10 7.84
C GLU A 55 -5.09 32.12 9.21
N ALA A 56 -6.43 32.17 9.26
CA ALA A 56 -7.19 32.04 10.50
C ALA A 56 -7.22 30.59 11.03
N LEU A 57 -7.42 29.59 10.17
CA LEU A 57 -7.43 28.17 10.59
C LEU A 57 -6.09 27.74 11.20
N GLU A 58 -4.96 28.13 10.59
CA GLU A 58 -3.62 27.88 11.15
C GLU A 58 -3.40 28.64 12.47
N LYS A 59 -3.81 29.91 12.55
CA LYS A 59 -3.63 30.78 13.74
C LYS A 59 -4.37 30.27 14.98
N TYR A 60 -5.48 29.56 14.80
CA TYR A 60 -6.30 29.02 15.90
C TYR A 60 -6.18 27.50 16.07
N ASP A 61 -5.27 26.85 15.35
CA ASP A 61 -4.99 25.40 15.40
C ASP A 61 -6.23 24.52 15.10
N LEU A 62 -7.17 25.05 14.30
CA LEU A 62 -8.46 24.42 13.98
C LEU A 62 -8.35 23.36 12.87
N ILE A 63 -7.15 22.92 12.53
CA ILE A 63 -6.90 21.87 11.52
C ILE A 63 -7.05 20.49 12.18
N GLY A 64 -8.25 20.24 12.72
CA GLY A 64 -8.56 19.00 13.46
C GLY A 64 -10.05 18.78 13.76
N GLU A 65 -10.81 19.82 14.12
CA GLU A 65 -12.17 19.66 14.67
C GLU A 65 -13.24 20.55 14.02
N GLU A 66 -14.34 19.90 13.64
CA GLU A 66 -15.73 20.39 13.59
C GLU A 66 -16.02 21.80 13.00
N ALA A 67 -15.98 21.93 11.66
CA ALA A 67 -16.56 23.07 10.94
C ALA A 67 -17.82 22.67 10.15
N GLU A 68 -19.03 22.80 10.74
CA GLU A 68 -20.31 22.46 10.08
C GLU A 68 -20.62 23.42 8.91
N ILE A 69 -20.32 23.02 7.66
CA ILE A 69 -20.71 23.78 6.44
C ILE A 69 -21.93 23.12 5.76
N LYS A 70 -22.86 23.97 5.33
CA LYS A 70 -23.99 23.63 4.46
C LYS A 70 -23.63 24.09 3.06
N PHE A 71 -23.52 23.16 2.12
CA PHE A 71 -23.28 23.49 0.72
C PHE A 71 -24.54 24.13 0.11
N ILE A 72 -24.39 25.37 -0.38
CA ILE A 72 -25.41 26.09 -1.14
C ILE A 72 -24.78 26.43 -2.50
N GLU A 73 -25.44 26.05 -3.59
CA GLU A 73 -25.06 26.51 -4.94
C GLU A 73 -25.47 27.98 -5.11
N LEU A 74 -24.50 28.88 -5.11
CA LEU A 74 -24.71 30.29 -5.44
C LEU A 74 -24.43 30.50 -6.94
N GLU A 75 -25.50 30.76 -7.70
CA GLU A 75 -25.40 31.16 -9.12
C GLU A 75 -25.17 32.68 -9.31
N THR A 76 -24.96 33.44 -8.23
CA THR A 76 -24.97 34.91 -8.26
C THR A 76 -23.62 35.51 -8.65
N GLN A 77 -23.67 36.67 -9.32
CA GLN A 77 -22.50 37.43 -9.77
C GLN A 77 -22.17 38.54 -8.77
N ASP A 78 -21.07 38.33 -8.04
CA ASP A 78 -20.37 39.26 -7.15
C ASP A 78 -21.08 39.74 -5.87
N ASN A 79 -20.26 40.27 -4.95
CA ASN A 79 -20.54 40.74 -3.58
C ASN A 79 -21.20 39.76 -2.58
N GLU A 80 -22.30 39.09 -2.90
CA GLU A 80 -23.04 38.27 -1.91
C GLU A 80 -22.17 37.15 -1.30
N ALA A 81 -21.38 36.47 -2.13
CA ALA A 81 -20.43 35.46 -1.68
C ALA A 81 -19.31 36.04 -0.79
N PHE A 82 -18.91 37.30 -1.00
CA PHE A 82 -17.87 37.96 -0.21
C PHE A 82 -18.39 38.41 1.16
N GLU A 83 -19.62 38.96 1.24
CA GLU A 83 -20.26 39.25 2.52
C GLU A 83 -20.54 37.96 3.31
N TYR A 84 -20.95 36.87 2.65
CA TYR A 84 -21.17 35.57 3.30
C TYR A 84 -19.89 34.97 3.89
N ILE A 85 -18.78 34.96 3.14
CA ILE A 85 -17.47 34.52 3.65
C ILE A 85 -16.97 35.42 4.79
N SER A 86 -17.20 36.73 4.70
CA SER A 86 -16.85 37.68 5.76
C SER A 86 -17.66 37.45 7.04
N GLY A 87 -18.94 37.05 6.92
CA GLY A 87 -19.78 36.64 8.03
C GLY A 87 -19.30 35.35 8.70
N LEU A 88 -18.93 34.34 7.91
CA LEU A 88 -18.37 33.07 8.42
C LEU A 88 -17.06 33.29 9.21
N ILE A 89 -16.20 34.21 8.77
CA ILE A 89 -14.98 34.57 9.51
C ILE A 89 -15.34 35.21 10.86
N ALA A 90 -16.36 36.06 10.93
CA ALA A 90 -16.81 36.69 12.18
C ALA A 90 -17.50 35.70 13.15
N ASP A 91 -18.23 34.70 12.66
CA ASP A 91 -18.79 33.62 13.49
C ASP A 91 -17.66 32.72 14.05
N LEU A 92 -16.63 32.40 13.23
CA LEU A 92 -15.45 31.64 13.67
C LEU A 92 -14.62 32.39 14.72
N GLU A 93 -14.46 33.71 14.60
CA GLU A 93 -13.81 34.55 15.62
C GLU A 93 -14.62 34.69 16.93
N THR A 94 -15.86 34.19 17.00
CA THR A 94 -16.75 34.34 18.17
C THR A 94 -17.25 33.04 18.81
N LYS A 95 -17.05 31.86 18.21
CA LYS A 95 -17.47 30.55 18.78
C LYS A 95 -16.45 29.42 18.53
N PRO A 96 -15.59 29.08 19.51
CA PRO A 96 -14.82 27.85 19.49
C PRO A 96 -15.59 26.67 20.11
N GLY A 97 -15.68 25.55 19.39
CA GLY A 97 -16.04 24.22 19.91
C GLY A 97 -17.52 23.94 20.19
N SER A 98 -18.04 22.88 19.58
CA SER A 98 -19.24 22.15 20.00
C SER A 98 -18.90 20.67 20.08
N GLU A 99 -19.28 19.98 21.15
CA GLU A 99 -18.71 18.69 21.57
C GLU A 99 -19.31 17.44 20.85
N ASP A 100 -19.82 17.55 19.62
CA ASP A 100 -20.96 16.73 19.17
C ASP A 100 -20.92 16.02 17.78
N THR A 101 -19.89 16.16 16.91
CA THR A 101 -19.84 15.41 15.60
C THR A 101 -18.87 14.22 15.58
N THR A 102 -19.09 13.30 16.52
CA THR A 102 -18.39 11.99 16.69
C THR A 102 -18.68 10.95 15.60
N ILE A 103 -18.38 11.26 14.33
CA ILE A 103 -18.08 10.23 13.32
C ILE A 103 -16.70 9.58 13.61
N TYR A 104 -15.80 10.35 14.23
CA TYR A 104 -14.47 9.90 14.61
C TYR A 104 -14.42 9.35 16.03
N GLN A 105 -14.17 8.05 16.16
CA GLN A 105 -13.43 7.43 17.27
C GLN A 105 -13.04 6.00 16.88
N ILE A 106 -12.12 5.89 15.91
CA ILE A 106 -11.31 4.69 15.75
C ILE A 106 -10.14 4.84 16.73
N GLU A 107 -10.43 4.66 18.02
CA GLU A 107 -9.37 4.44 18.99
C GLU A 107 -8.72 3.07 18.76
N ASP A 108 -7.46 2.98 19.17
CA ASP A 108 -6.73 1.73 19.13
C ASP A 108 -7.32 0.74 20.16
N LEU A 109 -7.82 -0.41 19.70
CA LEU A 109 -8.34 -1.46 20.60
C LEU A 109 -7.23 -2.12 21.45
N ARG A 110 -5.97 -1.72 21.29
CA ARG A 110 -4.82 -2.00 22.17
C ARG A 110 -4.72 -1.05 23.37
N ASP A 111 -5.44 0.08 23.40
CA ASP A 111 -5.50 0.91 24.60
C ASP A 111 -6.28 0.15 25.69
N HIS A 112 -5.61 -0.09 26.81
CA HIS A 112 -6.14 -0.86 27.93
C HIS A 112 -6.91 0.01 28.93
N ASP A 113 -6.72 1.33 28.92
CA ASP A 113 -7.32 2.26 29.87
C ASP A 113 -8.65 2.84 29.33
N THR A 114 -8.77 3.10 28.02
CA THR A 114 -10.05 3.56 27.41
C THR A 114 -11.06 2.43 27.15
N ASN A 115 -10.62 1.16 27.20
CA ASN A 115 -11.32 -0.05 26.72
C ASN A 115 -11.60 -0.09 25.20
N GLY A 116 -11.27 0.96 24.45
CA GLY A 116 -11.62 1.15 23.04
C GLY A 116 -13.08 1.59 22.86
N ILE A 117 -13.28 2.76 22.26
CA ILE A 117 -14.61 3.32 22.06
C ILE A 117 -15.42 2.50 21.03
N ILE A 118 -16.67 2.19 21.40
CA ILE A 118 -17.64 1.54 20.52
C ILE A 118 -18.14 2.55 19.51
N ARG A 119 -18.05 2.24 18.20
CA ARG A 119 -18.70 3.03 17.15
C ARG A 119 -20.20 3.17 17.44
N GLU A 120 -20.70 4.40 17.54
CA GLU A 120 -22.14 4.70 17.71
C GLU A 120 -23.00 3.96 16.68
N LYS A 121 -22.58 3.99 15.40
CA LYS A 121 -23.27 3.34 14.29
C LYS A 121 -23.16 1.81 14.37
N GLY A 122 -24.20 1.20 14.93
CA GLY A 122 -24.36 -0.24 15.18
C GLY A 122 -24.98 -0.56 16.54
N LYS A 123 -24.78 0.34 17.51
CA LYS A 123 -25.19 0.28 18.92
C LYS A 123 -26.68 0.00 19.13
N ASP A 124 -27.53 0.58 18.29
CA ASP A 124 -29.00 0.44 18.37
C ASP A 124 -29.60 -0.50 17.30
N THR A 125 -28.78 -1.05 16.42
CA THR A 125 -29.19 -2.03 15.41
C THR A 125 -29.27 -3.44 16.03
N ILE A 126 -30.33 -4.20 15.71
CA ILE A 126 -30.38 -5.62 16.03
C ILE A 126 -29.48 -6.39 15.06
N CYS A 127 -28.53 -7.14 15.59
CA CYS A 127 -27.57 -7.91 14.81
C CYS A 127 -28.26 -9.13 14.16
N PRO A 128 -28.17 -9.31 12.83
CA PRO A 128 -28.90 -10.36 12.12
C PRO A 128 -28.28 -11.77 12.27
N ILE A 129 -27.20 -11.91 13.06
CA ILE A 129 -26.48 -13.17 13.27
C ILE A 129 -26.90 -13.86 14.58
N ASP A 130 -26.99 -13.10 15.67
CA ASP A 130 -27.33 -13.57 17.03
C ASP A 130 -28.71 -13.10 17.51
N GLY A 131 -29.30 -12.09 16.85
CA GLY A 131 -30.59 -11.50 17.23
C GLY A 131 -30.50 -10.48 18.36
N GLU A 132 -29.30 -10.15 18.82
CA GLU A 132 -29.06 -9.26 19.95
C GLU A 132 -28.83 -7.81 19.52
N LYS A 133 -29.04 -6.85 20.44
CA LYS A 133 -28.79 -5.43 20.18
C LYS A 133 -27.28 -5.15 20.09
N GLY A 134 -26.84 -4.36 19.11
CA GLY A 134 -25.43 -4.07 18.84
C GLY A 134 -24.89 -4.91 17.68
N ALA A 135 -24.78 -4.31 16.49
CA ALA A 135 -24.41 -4.99 15.24
C ALA A 135 -23.18 -4.38 14.57
N ALA A 136 -22.37 -5.21 13.89
CA ALA A 136 -21.24 -4.73 13.07
C ALA A 136 -21.69 -3.64 12.07
N TYR A 137 -20.81 -2.68 11.76
CA TYR A 137 -21.10 -1.54 10.86
C TYR A 137 -21.80 -1.96 9.56
N VAL A 138 -21.36 -3.07 8.95
CA VAL A 138 -21.91 -3.59 7.69
C VAL A 138 -23.38 -4.05 7.77
N HIS A 139 -23.91 -4.32 8.97
CA HIS A 139 -25.32 -4.64 9.19
C HIS A 139 -26.21 -3.40 9.42
N THR A 140 -25.62 -2.19 9.44
CA THR A 140 -26.35 -0.91 9.63
C THR A 140 -26.79 -0.27 8.31
N LEU A 141 -26.39 -0.85 7.18
CA LEU A 141 -26.58 -0.34 5.82
C LEU A 141 -28.01 -0.60 5.32
N GLN A 142 -28.60 0.36 4.60
CA GLN A 142 -30.01 0.36 4.19
C GLN A 142 -30.26 1.24 2.95
N GLY A 143 -30.45 0.62 1.78
CA GLY A 143 -30.86 1.32 0.56
C GLY A 143 -30.55 0.55 -0.72
N ASP A 144 -30.50 1.27 -1.86
CA ASP A 144 -29.79 0.86 -3.08
C ASP A 144 -28.26 0.95 -2.92
N ASP A 145 -27.79 0.74 -1.68
CA ASP A 145 -26.41 0.91 -1.24
C ASP A 145 -25.47 0.06 -2.11
N HIS A 146 -24.26 0.57 -2.35
CA HIS A 146 -23.28 -0.10 -3.20
C HIS A 146 -22.59 -1.27 -2.47
N VAL A 147 -23.39 -2.30 -2.17
CA VAL A 147 -23.02 -3.45 -1.34
C VAL A 147 -23.18 -4.73 -2.12
N GLY A 148 -22.14 -5.55 -2.11
CA GLY A 148 -22.09 -6.80 -2.86
C GLY A 148 -21.28 -7.87 -2.14
N PRO A 149 -21.23 -9.10 -2.70
CA PRO A 149 -20.32 -10.13 -2.21
C PRO A 149 -18.87 -9.66 -2.39
N ALA A 150 -18.08 -9.71 -1.32
CA ALA A 150 -16.68 -9.32 -1.35
C ALA A 150 -15.91 -10.08 -2.45
N SER A 151 -15.27 -9.34 -3.36
CA SER A 151 -14.38 -9.86 -4.39
C SER A 151 -12.94 -10.00 -3.90
N ILE A 152 -12.54 -9.20 -2.90
CA ILE A 152 -11.25 -9.32 -2.22
C ILE A 152 -11.41 -9.15 -0.70
N MET A 153 -10.48 -9.72 0.06
CA MET A 153 -10.28 -9.45 1.49
C MET A 153 -8.99 -8.65 1.64
N ILE A 154 -9.05 -7.46 2.25
CA ILE A 154 -7.81 -6.76 2.65
C ILE A 154 -7.35 -7.29 4.00
N SER A 155 -6.10 -7.75 4.03
CA SER A 155 -5.37 -8.14 5.23
C SER A 155 -4.38 -7.02 5.55
N TYR A 156 -4.43 -6.50 6.77
CA TYR A 156 -3.74 -5.28 7.18
C TYR A 156 -3.57 -5.22 8.71
N THR A 157 -2.71 -4.34 9.25
CA THR A 157 -2.53 -4.19 10.70
C THR A 157 -3.38 -3.06 11.30
N TRP A 158 -3.72 -3.21 12.57
CA TRP A 158 -4.25 -2.11 13.38
C TRP A 158 -3.07 -1.17 13.69
N GLY A 159 -3.12 0.07 13.19
CA GLY A 159 -2.02 1.03 13.23
C GLY A 159 -1.80 1.74 11.88
N TYR A 160 -2.10 1.07 10.76
CA TYR A 160 -2.08 1.71 9.43
C TYR A 160 -3.15 2.80 9.31
N SER A 161 -2.83 3.88 8.59
CA SER A 161 -3.78 4.98 8.39
C SER A 161 -4.85 4.62 7.35
N ILE A 162 -5.97 5.33 7.39
CA ILE A 162 -7.02 5.20 6.37
C ILE A 162 -6.48 5.60 4.99
N GLY A 163 -5.56 6.56 4.91
CA GLY A 163 -4.91 6.95 3.66
C GLY A 163 -4.12 5.80 3.04
N ASP A 164 -3.25 5.16 3.83
CA ASP A 164 -2.45 4.02 3.37
C ASP A 164 -3.33 2.86 2.84
N ILE A 165 -4.48 2.62 3.48
CA ILE A 165 -5.47 1.62 3.07
C ILE A 165 -6.15 2.02 1.74
N VAL A 166 -6.54 3.29 1.59
CA VAL A 166 -7.18 3.81 0.37
C VAL A 166 -6.20 3.83 -0.81
N ASP A 167 -4.94 4.18 -0.58
CA ASP A 167 -3.88 4.16 -1.60
C ASP A 167 -3.66 2.72 -2.10
N VAL A 168 -3.51 1.75 -1.19
CA VAL A 168 -3.39 0.32 -1.54
C VAL A 168 -4.58 -0.19 -2.34
N LEU A 169 -5.81 0.19 -1.99
CA LEU A 169 -7.02 -0.22 -2.71
C LEU A 169 -7.14 0.46 -4.09
N THR A 170 -6.75 1.73 -4.19
CA THR A 170 -6.69 2.47 -5.46
C THR A 170 -5.65 1.86 -6.39
N ASN A 171 -4.43 1.64 -5.89
CA ASN A 171 -3.32 1.05 -6.62
C ASN A 171 -3.65 -0.37 -7.11
N TYR A 172 -4.28 -1.19 -6.26
CA TYR A 172 -4.76 -2.51 -6.62
C TYR A 172 -5.75 -2.43 -7.81
N CYS A 173 -6.73 -1.51 -7.75
CA CYS A 173 -7.70 -1.34 -8.82
C CYS A 173 -7.04 -0.89 -10.13
N THR A 174 -6.23 0.18 -10.09
CA THR A 174 -5.56 0.75 -11.25
C THR A 174 -4.62 -0.26 -11.92
N SER A 175 -3.75 -0.92 -11.14
CA SER A 175 -2.77 -1.89 -11.65
C SER A 175 -3.40 -3.16 -12.23
N ASN A 176 -4.63 -3.50 -11.84
CA ASN A 176 -5.38 -4.64 -12.37
C ASN A 176 -6.44 -4.22 -13.43
N GLY A 177 -6.50 -2.93 -13.82
CA GLY A 177 -7.49 -2.41 -14.78
C GLY A 177 -8.96 -2.50 -14.31
N LEU A 178 -9.18 -2.53 -13.00
CA LEU A 178 -10.49 -2.74 -12.38
C LEU A 178 -11.24 -1.41 -12.20
N ASN A 179 -12.56 -1.45 -12.36
CA ASN A 179 -13.43 -0.35 -11.99
C ASN A 179 -13.70 -0.40 -10.47
N PRO A 180 -13.28 0.59 -9.66
CA PRO A 180 -13.43 0.55 -8.20
C PRO A 180 -14.88 0.36 -7.75
N LYS A 181 -15.86 0.88 -8.49
CA LYS A 181 -17.31 0.72 -8.20
C LYS A 181 -17.84 -0.72 -8.35
N LYS A 182 -17.00 -1.65 -8.80
CA LYS A 182 -17.32 -3.08 -8.99
C LYS A 182 -16.40 -4.02 -8.21
N VAL A 183 -15.48 -3.46 -7.42
CA VAL A 183 -14.68 -4.20 -6.45
C VAL A 183 -15.39 -4.08 -5.11
N TYR A 184 -15.54 -5.19 -4.38
CA TYR A 184 -16.09 -5.21 -3.04
C TYR A 184 -15.02 -5.76 -2.09
N VAL A 185 -14.68 -5.00 -1.04
CA VAL A 185 -13.51 -5.27 -0.18
C VAL A 185 -13.99 -5.67 1.20
N TRP A 186 -13.71 -6.90 1.64
CA TRP A 186 -13.89 -7.28 3.03
C TRP A 186 -12.81 -6.65 3.92
N ILE A 187 -13.24 -5.83 4.88
CA ILE A 187 -12.38 -5.18 5.89
C ILE A 187 -12.82 -5.65 7.28
N CYS A 188 -11.91 -6.24 8.06
CA CYS A 188 -12.24 -6.87 9.34
C CYS A 188 -12.87 -5.90 10.37
N CYS A 189 -12.42 -4.65 10.43
CA CYS A 189 -12.95 -3.63 11.33
C CYS A 189 -14.35 -3.07 10.95
N LEU A 190 -14.87 -3.42 9.77
CA LEU A 190 -16.23 -3.06 9.33
C LEU A 190 -17.21 -4.26 9.42
N CYS A 191 -16.68 -5.47 9.31
CA CYS A 191 -17.48 -6.69 9.13
C CYS A 191 -17.58 -7.56 10.40
N ASN A 192 -16.56 -7.56 11.26
CA ASN A 192 -16.64 -8.20 12.57
C ASN A 192 -17.53 -7.36 13.50
N ASN A 193 -18.20 -7.96 14.49
CA ASN A 193 -19.08 -7.22 15.40
C ASN A 193 -18.30 -6.69 16.63
N GLN A 194 -17.89 -5.42 16.60
CA GLN A 194 -17.14 -4.79 17.70
C GLN A 194 -17.95 -4.72 19.01
N HIS A 195 -19.28 -4.68 18.95
CA HIS A 195 -20.12 -4.67 20.15
C HIS A 195 -19.91 -5.93 20.99
N ARG A 196 -19.85 -7.10 20.34
CA ARG A 196 -19.54 -8.38 21.00
C ARG A 196 -18.11 -8.37 21.58
N VAL A 197 -17.11 -7.87 20.85
CA VAL A 197 -15.71 -7.76 21.34
C VAL A 197 -15.66 -6.95 22.64
N VAL A 198 -16.31 -5.78 22.68
CA VAL A 198 -16.26 -4.89 23.85
C VAL A 198 -17.14 -5.41 25.00
N GLU A 199 -18.24 -6.11 24.72
CA GLU A 199 -19.05 -6.77 25.75
C GLU A 199 -18.32 -7.92 26.45
N MET A 200 -17.57 -8.74 25.70
CA MET A 200 -16.70 -9.76 26.27
C MET A 200 -15.57 -9.12 27.10
N LYS A 201 -14.85 -8.12 26.55
CA LYS A 201 -13.85 -7.34 27.30
C LYS A 201 -14.40 -6.77 28.62
N LYS A 202 -15.64 -6.24 28.63
CA LYS A 202 -16.32 -5.72 29.84
C LYS A 202 -16.61 -6.80 30.89
N ARG A 203 -16.72 -8.07 30.51
CA ARG A 203 -16.79 -9.23 31.42
C ARG A 203 -15.42 -9.75 31.85
N LYS A 204 -14.34 -9.24 31.25
CA LYS A 204 -12.96 -9.77 31.30
C LYS A 204 -12.84 -11.15 30.63
N GLU A 205 -13.61 -11.34 29.57
CA GLU A 205 -13.61 -12.50 28.70
C GLU A 205 -13.06 -12.07 27.33
N ASP A 206 -12.25 -12.90 26.67
CA ASP A 206 -11.92 -12.73 25.25
C ASP A 206 -12.93 -13.51 24.38
N ILE A 207 -13.01 -13.19 23.08
CA ILE A 207 -13.76 -14.03 22.13
C ILE A 207 -13.01 -15.37 21.99
N PRO A 208 -13.70 -16.53 22.04
CA PRO A 208 -13.06 -17.83 21.84
C PRO A 208 -12.32 -17.90 20.51
N PHE A 209 -11.09 -18.42 20.54
CA PHE A 209 -10.22 -18.53 19.37
C PHE A 209 -10.92 -19.23 18.20
N GLU A 210 -11.69 -20.29 18.46
CA GLU A 210 -12.41 -21.07 17.46
C GLU A 210 -13.48 -20.24 16.74
N GLU A 211 -14.11 -19.27 17.40
CA GLU A 211 -15.10 -18.39 16.78
C GLU A 211 -14.41 -17.36 15.87
N PHE A 212 -13.34 -16.72 16.36
CA PHE A 212 -12.57 -15.75 15.60
C PHE A 212 -11.90 -16.42 14.39
N HIS A 213 -11.17 -17.52 14.60
CA HIS A 213 -10.55 -18.34 13.56
C HIS A 213 -11.55 -18.77 12.49
N LYS A 214 -12.74 -19.26 12.88
CA LYS A 214 -13.80 -19.68 11.95
C LYS A 214 -14.29 -18.53 11.07
N VAL A 215 -14.34 -17.29 11.58
CA VAL A 215 -14.65 -16.11 10.77
C VAL A 215 -13.53 -15.85 9.75
N PHE A 216 -12.28 -15.69 10.20
CA PHE A 216 -11.17 -15.36 9.30
C PHE A 216 -10.88 -16.45 8.26
N HIS A 217 -10.81 -17.72 8.68
CA HIS A 217 -10.67 -18.86 7.77
C HIS A 217 -11.84 -18.94 6.78
N GLY A 218 -13.07 -18.70 7.24
CA GLY A 218 -14.26 -18.64 6.37
C GLY A 218 -14.26 -17.49 5.37
N ARG A 219 -13.55 -16.38 5.64
CA ARG A 219 -13.39 -15.26 4.72
C ARG A 219 -12.30 -15.52 3.69
N VAL A 220 -11.13 -16.01 4.10
CA VAL A 220 -10.06 -16.41 3.16
C VAL A 220 -10.56 -17.49 2.20
N THR A 221 -11.16 -18.58 2.73
CA THR A 221 -11.66 -19.69 1.90
C THR A 221 -12.90 -19.36 1.06
N GLY A 222 -13.73 -18.41 1.53
CA GLY A 222 -14.95 -17.99 0.85
C GLY A 222 -14.75 -16.95 -0.25
N ILE A 223 -13.80 -16.01 -0.05
CA ILE A 223 -13.50 -14.92 -1.01
C ILE A 223 -12.43 -15.36 -2.02
N ARG A 224 -11.45 -16.18 -1.60
CA ARG A 224 -10.34 -16.70 -2.42
C ARG A 224 -9.49 -15.61 -3.09
N HIS A 225 -9.46 -14.40 -2.54
CA HIS A 225 -8.51 -13.36 -2.89
C HIS A 225 -8.13 -12.56 -1.64
N VAL A 226 -6.87 -12.67 -1.22
CA VAL A 226 -6.28 -11.86 -0.13
C VAL A 226 -5.37 -10.79 -0.72
N LEU A 227 -5.66 -9.52 -0.39
CA LEU A 227 -4.80 -8.37 -0.62
C LEU A 227 -4.06 -8.05 0.67
N ALA A 228 -2.79 -8.43 0.74
CA ALA A 228 -1.91 -8.21 1.89
C ALA A 228 -1.21 -6.85 1.78
N MET A 229 -1.44 -5.99 2.77
CA MET A 229 -0.90 -4.64 2.84
C MET A 229 0.42 -4.61 3.61
N MET A 230 1.51 -4.24 2.94
CA MET A 230 2.85 -4.15 3.51
C MET A 230 3.23 -2.69 3.75
N SER A 231 3.16 -2.23 5.00
CA SER A 231 3.63 -0.90 5.41
C SER A 231 4.35 -0.93 6.78
N PRO A 232 5.40 -0.11 6.99
CA PRO A 232 6.27 0.44 5.94
C PRO A 232 7.00 -0.70 5.23
N TRP A 233 7.35 -0.57 3.94
CA TRP A 233 7.95 -1.65 3.15
C TRP A 233 9.28 -2.13 3.76
N THR A 234 10.02 -1.22 4.40
CA THR A 234 11.33 -1.46 5.02
C THR A 234 11.28 -2.32 6.29
N LYS A 235 10.12 -2.40 6.96
CA LYS A 235 9.86 -3.24 8.13
C LYS A 235 8.34 -3.43 8.32
N PRO A 236 7.67 -4.25 7.49
CA PRO A 236 6.22 -4.29 7.47
C PRO A 236 5.64 -4.81 8.79
N GLU A 237 4.77 -4.05 9.43
CA GLU A 237 4.05 -4.50 10.64
C GLU A 237 3.23 -5.78 10.37
N TYR A 238 2.77 -5.95 9.13
CA TYR A 238 2.13 -7.15 8.64
C TYR A 238 2.89 -8.43 9.03
N LEU A 239 4.23 -8.39 8.98
CA LEU A 239 5.11 -9.51 9.27
C LEU A 239 5.45 -9.67 10.76
N THR A 240 4.95 -8.79 11.63
CA THR A 240 5.01 -8.95 13.09
C THR A 240 3.68 -9.44 13.68
N ARG A 241 2.57 -9.44 12.92
CA ARG A 241 1.23 -9.77 13.41
C ARG A 241 0.81 -11.18 13.00
N VAL A 242 0.81 -12.12 13.95
CA VAL A 242 0.64 -13.56 13.67
C VAL A 242 -0.65 -13.90 12.92
N TRP A 243 -1.76 -13.18 13.19
CA TRP A 243 -3.02 -13.30 12.44
C TRP A 243 -2.85 -12.95 10.95
N CYS A 244 -2.19 -11.84 10.62
CA CYS A 244 -1.99 -11.40 9.24
C CYS A 244 -1.14 -12.41 8.45
N ILE A 245 -0.05 -12.90 9.05
CA ILE A 245 0.80 -13.92 8.42
C ILE A 245 0.05 -15.25 8.25
N PHE A 246 -0.82 -15.61 9.20
CA PHE A 246 -1.64 -16.83 9.14
C PHE A 246 -2.76 -16.75 8.09
N GLU A 247 -3.36 -15.57 7.87
CA GLU A 247 -4.27 -15.32 6.74
C GLU A 247 -3.55 -15.51 5.40
N LEU A 248 -2.38 -14.89 5.24
CA LEU A 248 -1.54 -15.01 4.05
C LEU A 248 -1.11 -16.46 3.78
N PHE A 249 -0.76 -17.19 4.85
CA PHE A 249 -0.42 -18.61 4.75
C PHE A 249 -1.63 -19.47 4.35
N THR A 250 -2.79 -19.24 4.99
CA THR A 250 -4.04 -19.96 4.69
C THR A 250 -4.43 -19.77 3.22
N ALA A 251 -4.26 -18.57 2.67
CA ALA A 251 -4.41 -18.32 1.24
C ALA A 251 -3.37 -19.08 0.39
N SER A 252 -2.11 -19.13 0.83
CA SER A 252 -1.01 -19.74 0.06
C SER A 252 -1.13 -21.27 -0.10
N MET A 253 -1.88 -21.93 0.79
CA MET A 253 -2.15 -23.37 0.74
C MET A 253 -3.33 -23.75 -0.17
N MET A 254 -3.98 -22.77 -0.82
CA MET A 254 -5.11 -22.99 -1.72
C MET A 254 -4.70 -22.74 -3.18
N GLU A 255 -4.77 -23.77 -4.03
CA GLU A 255 -4.34 -23.71 -5.44
C GLU A 255 -5.03 -22.62 -6.28
N ASP A 256 -6.21 -22.16 -5.86
CA ASP A 256 -7.07 -21.21 -6.56
C ASP A 256 -7.37 -19.93 -5.74
N CYS A 257 -6.59 -19.64 -4.70
CA CYS A 257 -6.67 -18.38 -3.97
C CYS A 257 -5.67 -17.37 -4.53
N LYS A 258 -6.14 -16.22 -5.03
CA LYS A 258 -5.25 -15.15 -5.49
C LYS A 258 -4.68 -14.41 -4.28
N ILE A 259 -3.38 -14.54 -4.05
CA ILE A 259 -2.64 -13.60 -3.22
C ILE A 259 -2.28 -12.38 -4.06
N THR A 260 -2.41 -11.20 -3.50
CA THR A 260 -1.83 -9.96 -4.01
C THR A 260 -1.17 -9.26 -2.83
N ILE A 261 0.05 -8.77 -3.01
CA ILE A 261 0.75 -7.99 -2.00
C ILE A 261 0.90 -6.58 -2.57
N GLU A 262 0.60 -5.57 -1.77
CA GLU A 262 0.70 -4.16 -2.16
C GLU A 262 1.29 -3.33 -1.01
N MET A 263 1.86 -2.19 -1.36
CA MET A 263 2.29 -1.14 -0.43
C MET A 263 1.64 0.19 -0.83
N PRO A 264 1.46 1.16 0.09
CA PRO A 264 1.01 2.50 -0.24
C PRO A 264 1.89 3.15 -1.31
N GLU A 265 1.36 4.07 -2.12
CA GLU A 265 2.13 4.61 -3.25
C GLU A 265 3.39 5.36 -2.79
N ARG A 266 3.32 6.10 -1.68
CA ARG A 266 4.48 6.74 -1.06
C ARG A 266 5.59 5.75 -0.66
N GLU A 267 5.23 4.55 -0.20
CA GLU A 267 6.19 3.50 0.14
C GLU A 267 6.79 2.89 -1.14
N ARG A 268 6.01 2.81 -2.23
CA ARG A 268 6.48 2.42 -3.56
C ARG A 268 7.44 3.46 -4.14
N GLU A 269 7.18 4.75 -3.94
CA GLU A 269 8.07 5.85 -4.32
C GLU A 269 9.42 5.76 -3.57
N ASP A 270 9.45 5.66 -2.22
CA ASP A 270 10.72 5.46 -1.45
C ASP A 270 11.49 4.22 -1.93
N PHE A 271 10.77 3.12 -2.18
CA PHE A 271 11.38 1.90 -2.70
C PHE A 271 12.07 2.13 -4.05
N LEU A 272 11.41 2.80 -4.99
CA LEU A 272 11.91 3.01 -6.35
C LEU A 272 12.98 4.11 -6.45
N GLU A 273 12.85 5.21 -5.72
CA GLU A 273 13.92 6.21 -5.57
C GLU A 273 15.17 5.57 -4.95
N GLY A 274 14.99 4.68 -3.97
CA GLY A 274 16.06 3.92 -3.34
C GLY A 274 16.89 3.06 -4.31
N LEU A 275 16.25 2.49 -5.34
CA LEU A 275 16.94 1.74 -6.41
C LEU A 275 17.80 2.66 -7.29
N ASP A 276 17.47 3.94 -7.40
CA ASP A 276 18.26 4.96 -8.09
C ASP A 276 19.37 5.58 -7.23
N GLU A 277 19.25 5.61 -5.91
CA GLU A 277 20.37 6.05 -5.07
C GLU A 277 21.42 4.95 -4.92
N ASP A 278 21.03 3.84 -4.28
CA ASP A 278 21.93 2.78 -3.82
C ASP A 278 21.21 1.43 -3.76
N ALA A 279 21.26 0.70 -4.88
CA ALA A 279 20.69 -0.63 -4.99
C ALA A 279 21.35 -1.69 -4.09
N LEU A 280 22.55 -1.45 -3.53
CA LEU A 280 23.20 -2.36 -2.57
C LEU A 280 22.61 -2.18 -1.17
N LYS A 281 22.48 -0.93 -0.70
CA LYS A 281 21.75 -0.58 0.53
C LYS A 281 20.30 -1.04 0.48
N HIS A 282 19.68 -1.02 -0.70
CA HIS A 282 18.31 -1.54 -0.90
C HIS A 282 18.26 -3.07 -0.96
N ALA A 283 19.29 -3.75 -1.46
CA ALA A 283 19.45 -5.20 -1.25
C ALA A 283 19.47 -5.55 0.24
N ASP A 284 20.28 -4.83 1.03
CA ASP A 284 20.43 -5.11 2.46
C ASP A 284 19.15 -4.73 3.27
N LYS A 285 18.42 -3.66 2.90
CA LYS A 285 17.04 -3.40 3.39
C LYS A 285 16.12 -4.61 3.10
N LEU A 286 16.09 -5.09 1.86
CA LEU A 286 15.22 -6.21 1.44
C LEU A 286 15.59 -7.54 2.12
N PHE A 287 16.88 -7.83 2.30
CA PHE A 287 17.33 -8.99 3.07
C PHE A 287 16.91 -8.89 4.53
N SER A 288 16.95 -7.69 5.13
CA SER A 288 16.43 -7.46 6.48
C SER A 288 14.95 -7.84 6.58
N VAL A 289 14.10 -7.36 5.64
CA VAL A 289 12.67 -7.71 5.57
C VAL A 289 12.46 -9.22 5.42
N LEU A 290 13.12 -9.88 4.47
CA LEU A 290 12.99 -11.33 4.27
C LEU A 290 13.53 -12.15 5.47
N SER A 291 14.47 -11.60 6.24
CA SER A 291 14.97 -12.22 7.47
C SER A 291 14.11 -11.98 8.71
N SER A 292 13.22 -10.97 8.67
CA SER A 292 12.35 -10.61 9.79
C SER A 292 11.04 -11.42 9.82
N THR A 293 10.65 -12.02 8.69
CA THR A 293 9.58 -13.01 8.58
C THR A 293 9.89 -14.25 9.43
N ASP A 294 9.42 -14.25 10.66
CA ASP A 294 9.44 -15.43 11.54
C ASP A 294 8.15 -15.52 12.35
N VAL A 295 7.30 -16.48 11.99
CA VAL A 295 6.03 -16.74 12.68
C VAL A 295 6.23 -17.02 14.18
N GLU A 296 7.35 -17.63 14.59
CA GLU A 296 7.63 -17.89 16.01
C GLU A 296 7.86 -16.61 16.81
N LYS A 297 8.27 -15.51 16.16
CA LYS A 297 8.41 -14.17 16.76
C LYS A 297 7.17 -13.29 16.60
N ALA A 298 6.20 -13.68 15.76
CA ALA A 298 5.01 -12.89 15.51
C ALA A 298 4.09 -12.82 16.74
N GLU A 299 3.39 -11.70 16.87
CA GLU A 299 2.60 -11.30 18.04
C GLU A 299 1.09 -11.24 17.75
N ALA A 300 0.28 -11.44 18.78
CA ALA A 300 -1.15 -11.16 18.79
C ALA A 300 -1.48 -10.27 19.99
N SER A 301 -2.58 -9.52 19.90
CA SER A 301 -3.08 -8.72 21.04
C SER A 301 -3.70 -9.58 22.16
N VAL A 302 -4.03 -10.84 21.85
CA VAL A 302 -4.50 -11.87 22.78
C VAL A 302 -3.48 -13.01 22.76
N LEU A 303 -2.91 -13.39 23.91
CA LEU A 303 -1.79 -14.34 23.94
C LEU A 303 -2.18 -15.77 23.52
N SER A 304 -3.40 -16.21 23.88
CA SER A 304 -3.92 -17.52 23.51
C SER A 304 -4.14 -17.68 22.00
N ASP A 305 -4.53 -16.61 21.27
CA ASP A 305 -4.59 -16.64 19.81
C ASP A 305 -3.24 -17.02 19.20
N ARG A 306 -2.16 -16.39 19.68
CA ARG A 306 -0.80 -16.66 19.21
C ARG A 306 -0.39 -18.10 19.51
N GLU A 307 -0.67 -18.60 20.72
CA GLU A 307 -0.37 -19.99 21.08
C GLU A 307 -1.17 -20.99 20.23
N ASN A 308 -2.44 -20.73 19.98
CA ASN A 308 -3.30 -21.58 19.14
C ASN A 308 -2.86 -21.58 17.68
N ILE A 309 -2.55 -20.41 17.09
CA ILE A 309 -2.04 -20.31 15.72
C ILE A 309 -0.69 -21.02 15.60
N LEU A 310 0.23 -20.82 16.55
CA LEU A 310 1.52 -21.53 16.54
C LEU A 310 1.34 -23.05 16.67
N ASN A 311 0.38 -23.52 17.46
CA ASN A 311 0.04 -24.94 17.51
C ASN A 311 -0.52 -25.46 16.16
N ILE A 312 -1.39 -24.71 15.47
CA ILE A 312 -1.85 -25.07 14.12
C ILE A 312 -0.69 -25.13 13.14
N VAL A 313 0.15 -24.09 13.07
CA VAL A 313 1.33 -24.04 12.18
C VAL A 313 2.29 -25.21 12.47
N LYS A 314 2.53 -25.51 13.74
CA LYS A 314 3.38 -26.62 14.17
C LYS A 314 2.86 -27.99 13.75
N ASN A 315 1.54 -28.21 13.82
CA ASN A 315 0.93 -29.54 13.70
C ASN A 315 0.31 -29.82 12.32
N GLU A 316 -0.17 -28.79 11.62
CA GLU A 316 -1.00 -28.94 10.40
C GLU A 316 -0.31 -28.41 9.13
N THR A 317 0.70 -27.53 9.25
CA THR A 317 1.29 -26.83 8.08
C THR A 317 2.71 -27.30 7.71
N GLY A 318 3.13 -28.48 8.20
CA GLY A 318 4.51 -28.96 8.08
C GLY A 318 5.51 -28.28 9.03
N GLY A 319 5.04 -27.43 9.95
CA GLY A 319 5.87 -26.73 10.93
C GLY A 319 6.39 -25.37 10.47
N TYR A 320 6.93 -24.61 11.43
CA TYR A 320 7.34 -23.21 11.26
C TYR A 320 8.33 -23.00 10.10
N GLY A 321 9.22 -23.96 9.84
CA GLY A 321 10.18 -23.90 8.73
C GLY A 321 9.50 -23.86 7.35
N GLN A 322 8.50 -24.72 7.12
CA GLN A 322 7.75 -24.72 5.85
C GLN A 322 6.90 -23.45 5.71
N PHE A 323 6.28 -23.02 6.81
CA PHE A 323 5.49 -21.78 6.88
C PHE A 323 6.33 -20.53 6.55
N ASN A 324 7.46 -20.33 7.24
CA ASN A 324 8.37 -19.20 7.02
C ASN A 324 8.98 -19.22 5.60
N VAL A 325 9.24 -20.40 5.03
CA VAL A 325 9.68 -20.53 3.62
C VAL A 325 8.58 -20.12 2.64
N ALA A 326 7.33 -20.52 2.86
CA ALA A 326 6.21 -20.16 1.97
C ALA A 326 5.98 -18.64 1.94
N ILE A 327 5.92 -18.00 3.12
CA ILE A 327 5.72 -16.55 3.24
C ILE A 327 6.90 -15.76 2.64
N ASN A 328 8.14 -16.17 2.91
CA ASN A 328 9.30 -15.53 2.29
C ASN A 328 9.37 -15.73 0.77
N GLY A 329 8.89 -16.89 0.26
CA GLY A 329 8.73 -17.12 -1.17
C GLY A 329 7.76 -16.12 -1.81
N LEU A 330 6.62 -15.85 -1.18
CA LEU A 330 5.65 -14.86 -1.65
C LEU A 330 6.22 -13.43 -1.65
N ILE A 331 6.77 -12.97 -0.52
CA ILE A 331 7.34 -11.61 -0.39
C ILE A 331 8.49 -11.41 -1.38
N ARG A 332 9.40 -12.39 -1.50
CA ARG A 332 10.50 -12.35 -2.48
C ARG A 332 9.97 -12.26 -3.91
N THR A 333 8.97 -13.08 -4.27
CA THR A 333 8.40 -13.08 -5.63
C THR A 333 7.78 -11.72 -5.96
N TRP A 334 7.02 -11.13 -5.02
CA TRP A 334 6.43 -9.81 -5.16
C TRP A 334 7.48 -8.70 -5.34
N VAL A 335 8.48 -8.63 -4.46
CA VAL A 335 9.59 -7.66 -4.56
C VAL A 335 10.33 -7.79 -5.90
N LEU A 336 10.65 -9.02 -6.31
CA LEU A 336 11.32 -9.27 -7.58
C LEU A 336 10.47 -8.85 -8.79
N GLN A 337 9.14 -8.95 -8.69
CA GLN A 337 8.23 -8.50 -9.73
C GLN A 337 8.15 -6.97 -9.79
N LEU A 338 8.02 -6.27 -8.64
CA LEU A 338 8.07 -4.80 -8.59
C LEU A 338 9.33 -4.24 -9.24
N ILE A 339 10.50 -4.83 -8.95
CA ILE A 339 11.78 -4.41 -9.54
C ILE A 339 11.80 -4.65 -11.06
N LYS A 340 11.23 -5.77 -11.55
CA LYS A 340 11.13 -6.08 -12.99
C LYS A 340 10.20 -5.13 -13.73
N ASP A 341 9.05 -4.78 -13.14
CA ASP A 341 8.09 -3.89 -13.78
C ASP A 341 8.56 -2.43 -13.78
N ALA A 342 9.29 -1.99 -12.74
CA ALA A 342 9.98 -0.70 -12.75
C ALA A 342 11.08 -0.61 -13.83
N ALA A 343 11.85 -1.68 -14.03
CA ALA A 343 12.83 -1.76 -15.11
C ALA A 343 12.18 -1.77 -16.50
N ARG A 344 11.06 -2.50 -16.66
CA ARG A 344 10.27 -2.47 -17.90
C ARG A 344 9.72 -1.07 -18.19
N SER A 345 9.04 -0.42 -17.24
CA SER A 345 8.44 0.90 -17.44
C SER A 345 9.47 1.90 -17.99
N ARG A 346 10.63 2.00 -17.32
CA ARG A 346 11.73 2.88 -17.74
C ARG A 346 12.36 2.50 -19.08
N LEU A 347 12.17 1.28 -19.58
CA LEU A 347 12.60 0.87 -20.91
C LEU A 347 11.56 1.21 -21.97
N ASP A 348 10.27 1.09 -21.64
CA ASP A 348 9.14 1.45 -22.51
C ASP A 348 9.07 2.98 -22.73
N ASP A 349 9.55 3.78 -21.76
CA ASP A 349 9.75 5.23 -21.88
C ASP A 349 10.89 5.63 -22.86
N VAL A 350 11.80 4.71 -23.25
CA VAL A 350 12.94 5.04 -24.12
C VAL A 350 12.52 5.07 -25.59
N VAL A 351 12.55 6.25 -26.19
CA VAL A 351 12.33 6.47 -27.63
C VAL A 351 13.28 5.61 -28.47
N ASP A 352 12.74 4.74 -29.34
CA ASP A 352 13.55 3.83 -30.15
C ASP A 352 14.40 4.55 -31.20
N GLY A 353 15.62 4.86 -30.77
CA GLY A 353 16.64 5.56 -31.55
C GLY A 353 17.72 6.08 -30.60
N GLU A 354 17.29 6.49 -29.41
CA GLU A 354 18.10 7.27 -28.49
C GLU A 354 18.88 6.42 -27.47
N TYR A 355 19.63 7.11 -26.63
CA TYR A 355 20.37 6.56 -25.51
C TYR A 355 19.98 7.32 -24.26
N ASP A 356 19.13 6.71 -23.46
CA ASP A 356 18.89 7.15 -22.11
C ASP A 356 20.04 6.65 -21.21
N LYS A 357 20.72 7.59 -20.57
CA LYS A 357 21.84 7.32 -19.65
C LYS A 357 21.36 6.71 -18.34
N ASP A 358 20.19 7.13 -17.87
CA ASP A 358 19.70 6.92 -16.52
C ASP A 358 18.79 5.69 -16.46
N CYS A 359 18.03 5.40 -17.52
CA CYS A 359 17.50 4.06 -17.79
C CYS A 359 18.62 3.00 -17.86
N ALA A 360 19.72 3.27 -18.57
CA ALA A 360 20.86 2.34 -18.64
C ALA A 360 21.55 2.15 -17.28
N LEU A 361 21.72 3.22 -16.49
CA LEU A 361 22.29 3.16 -15.14
C LEU A 361 21.38 2.41 -14.16
N PHE A 362 20.06 2.62 -14.23
CA PHE A 362 19.05 1.90 -13.46
C PHE A 362 19.11 0.39 -13.76
N HIS A 363 19.14 0.00 -15.04
CA HIS A 363 19.33 -1.40 -15.42
C HIS A 363 20.64 -1.99 -14.86
N SER A 364 21.75 -1.24 -14.88
CA SER A 364 23.01 -1.67 -14.24
C SER A 364 22.84 -1.92 -12.73
N ARG A 365 22.21 -1.00 -12.01
CA ARG A 365 21.94 -1.07 -10.56
C ARG A 365 21.02 -2.23 -10.20
N VAL A 366 19.93 -2.39 -10.94
CA VAL A 366 18.97 -3.48 -10.75
C VAL A 366 19.58 -4.84 -11.13
N GLY A 367 20.47 -4.89 -12.12
CA GLY A 367 21.28 -6.08 -12.40
C GLY A 367 22.16 -6.49 -11.22
N ILE A 368 22.79 -5.53 -10.53
CA ILE A 368 23.59 -5.77 -9.32
C ILE A 368 22.68 -6.28 -8.17
N LEU A 369 21.49 -5.71 -8.01
CA LEU A 369 20.51 -6.16 -7.01
C LEU A 369 20.04 -7.60 -7.27
N PHE A 370 19.64 -7.94 -8.50
CA PHE A 370 19.27 -9.31 -8.85
C PHE A 370 20.43 -10.29 -8.66
N TRP A 371 21.66 -9.92 -9.04
CA TRP A 371 22.84 -10.72 -8.79
C TRP A 371 23.05 -10.99 -7.30
N ARG A 372 22.99 -9.95 -6.45
CA ARG A 372 23.10 -10.08 -4.99
C ARG A 372 21.97 -10.94 -4.39
N LEU A 373 20.76 -10.86 -4.92
CA LEU A 373 19.62 -11.70 -4.52
C LEU A 373 19.74 -13.17 -5.00
N GLY A 374 20.64 -13.47 -5.94
CA GLY A 374 20.82 -14.79 -6.56
C GLY A 374 20.00 -15.03 -7.84
N GLU A 375 19.31 -14.01 -8.34
CA GLU A 375 18.43 -14.06 -9.50
C GLU A 375 19.21 -13.91 -10.82
N LEU A 376 20.11 -14.86 -11.09
CA LEU A 376 21.15 -14.72 -12.13
C LEU A 376 20.61 -14.44 -13.54
N GLU A 377 19.52 -15.07 -13.99
CA GLU A 377 18.92 -14.76 -15.30
C GLU A 377 18.28 -13.35 -15.32
N SER A 378 17.63 -12.94 -14.22
CA SER A 378 17.09 -11.58 -14.10
C SER A 378 18.22 -10.54 -14.17
N ALA A 379 19.36 -10.79 -13.53
CA ALA A 379 20.55 -9.95 -13.62
C ALA A 379 21.13 -9.91 -15.05
N MET A 380 21.23 -11.08 -15.70
CA MET A 380 21.72 -11.23 -17.07
C MET A 380 20.90 -10.39 -18.07
N ASP A 381 19.58 -10.38 -17.94
CA ASP A 381 18.70 -9.60 -18.82
C ASP A 381 18.82 -8.08 -18.59
N MET A 382 18.97 -7.64 -17.34
CA MET A 382 19.24 -6.22 -17.05
C MET A 382 20.55 -5.74 -17.69
N TYR A 383 21.64 -6.51 -17.56
CA TYR A 383 22.92 -6.17 -18.18
C TYR A 383 22.89 -6.26 -19.71
N ARG A 384 22.08 -7.16 -20.30
CA ARG A 384 21.82 -7.19 -21.75
C ARG A 384 21.15 -5.90 -22.23
N VAL A 385 20.15 -5.41 -21.49
CA VAL A 385 19.43 -4.16 -21.81
C VAL A 385 20.36 -2.94 -21.70
N GLU A 386 21.14 -2.83 -20.62
CA GLU A 386 22.18 -1.80 -20.48
C GLU A 386 23.18 -1.84 -21.66
N LEU A 387 23.74 -3.03 -21.95
CA LEU A 387 24.73 -3.21 -23.01
C LEU A 387 24.15 -2.84 -24.39
N LYS A 388 22.90 -3.23 -24.69
CA LYS A 388 22.22 -2.90 -25.94
C LYS A 388 22.11 -1.38 -26.15
N MET A 389 21.70 -0.63 -25.12
CA MET A 389 21.64 0.83 -25.18
C MET A 389 23.04 1.44 -25.37
N LYS A 390 24.02 1.01 -24.58
CA LYS A 390 25.40 1.51 -24.67
C LYS A 390 26.03 1.25 -26.04
N VAL A 391 25.90 0.05 -26.60
CA VAL A 391 26.42 -0.30 -27.93
C VAL A 391 25.74 0.54 -29.02
N LYS A 392 24.42 0.76 -28.94
CA LYS A 392 23.67 1.62 -29.88
C LYS A 392 24.18 3.07 -29.89
N LYS A 393 24.72 3.56 -28.76
CA LYS A 393 25.26 4.94 -28.64
C LYS A 393 26.73 5.09 -28.98
N PHE A 394 27.57 4.15 -28.54
CA PHE A 394 29.02 4.31 -28.50
C PHE A 394 29.78 3.30 -29.39
N GLY A 395 29.09 2.32 -29.99
CA GLY A 395 29.71 1.18 -30.65
C GLY A 395 30.16 0.08 -29.68
N SER A 396 30.63 -1.05 -30.22
CA SER A 396 31.07 -2.22 -29.45
C SER A 396 32.38 -2.03 -28.68
N ASP A 397 33.26 -1.16 -29.17
CA ASP A 397 34.69 -1.13 -28.80
C ASP A 397 35.05 0.04 -27.86
N HIS A 398 34.05 0.66 -27.25
CA HIS A 398 34.17 1.88 -26.43
C HIS A 398 34.24 1.53 -24.93
N PHE A 399 35.12 2.20 -24.16
CA PHE A 399 35.45 1.83 -22.77
C PHE A 399 34.24 1.55 -21.85
N LYS A 400 33.15 2.33 -21.98
CA LYS A 400 31.87 2.13 -21.27
C LYS A 400 31.22 0.73 -21.39
N MET A 401 31.60 -0.10 -22.36
CA MET A 401 31.15 -1.50 -22.43
C MET A 401 31.81 -2.38 -21.37
N ALA A 402 33.03 -2.04 -20.92
CA ALA A 402 33.85 -2.88 -20.04
C ALA A 402 33.10 -3.29 -18.76
N ASN A 403 32.41 -2.35 -18.11
CA ASN A 403 31.67 -2.64 -16.89
C ASN A 403 30.49 -3.59 -17.14
N SER A 404 29.74 -3.39 -18.24
CA SER A 404 28.60 -4.26 -18.60
C SER A 404 29.05 -5.66 -19.00
N LEU A 405 30.12 -5.77 -19.79
CA LEU A 405 30.72 -7.05 -20.19
C LEU A 405 31.32 -7.79 -18.98
N GLY A 406 31.92 -7.06 -18.03
CA GLY A 406 32.42 -7.62 -16.77
C GLY A 406 31.31 -8.13 -15.87
N ASN A 407 30.23 -7.37 -15.70
CA ASN A 407 29.03 -7.79 -14.97
C ASN A 407 28.40 -9.06 -15.60
N ILE A 408 28.34 -9.11 -16.93
CA ILE A 408 27.91 -10.31 -17.67
C ILE A 408 28.84 -11.51 -17.41
N ALA A 409 30.16 -11.29 -17.45
CA ALA A 409 31.14 -12.35 -17.17
C ALA A 409 31.00 -12.91 -15.74
N ILE A 410 30.75 -12.06 -14.74
CA ILE A 410 30.47 -12.47 -13.36
C ILE A 410 29.22 -13.35 -13.28
N VAL A 411 28.12 -12.96 -13.94
CA VAL A 411 26.89 -13.76 -13.97
C VAL A 411 27.11 -15.11 -14.66
N LEU A 412 27.76 -15.13 -15.83
CA LEU A 412 28.10 -16.36 -16.56
C LEU A 412 28.98 -17.30 -15.73
N GLN A 413 29.97 -16.76 -15.02
CA GLN A 413 30.84 -17.51 -14.10
C GLN A 413 30.05 -18.16 -12.95
N LEU A 414 29.07 -17.45 -12.39
CA LEU A 414 28.19 -17.98 -11.33
C LEU A 414 27.16 -18.99 -11.84
N GLN A 415 26.84 -18.95 -13.14
CA GLN A 415 26.09 -20.00 -13.85
C GLN A 415 26.97 -21.20 -14.28
N GLY A 416 28.28 -21.17 -14.01
CA GLY A 416 29.23 -22.22 -14.41
C GLY A 416 29.63 -22.20 -15.89
N LYS A 417 29.28 -21.14 -16.64
CA LYS A 417 29.60 -20.95 -18.07
C LYS A 417 30.98 -20.29 -18.22
N TYR A 418 32.03 -21.00 -17.80
CA TYR A 418 33.36 -20.43 -17.63
C TYR A 418 34.00 -19.97 -18.95
N GLU A 419 33.74 -20.66 -20.06
CA GLU A 419 34.22 -20.30 -21.39
C GLU A 419 33.59 -18.98 -21.88
N GLU A 420 32.27 -18.85 -21.78
CA GLU A 420 31.54 -17.62 -22.11
C GLU A 420 31.97 -16.45 -21.20
N ALA A 421 32.20 -16.72 -19.90
CA ALA A 421 32.71 -15.72 -18.96
C ALA A 421 34.12 -15.25 -19.36
N LEU A 422 35.03 -16.19 -19.67
CA LEU A 422 36.40 -15.89 -20.09
C LEU A 422 36.44 -15.07 -21.37
N GLU A 423 35.60 -15.40 -22.37
CA GLU A 423 35.46 -14.57 -23.57
C GLU A 423 35.07 -13.12 -23.27
N ASN A 424 34.16 -12.90 -22.32
CA ASN A 424 33.74 -11.56 -21.92
C ASN A 424 34.84 -10.85 -21.11
N TYR A 425 35.53 -11.53 -20.19
CA TYR A 425 36.70 -10.96 -19.50
C TYR A 425 37.84 -10.58 -20.46
N ILE A 426 38.08 -11.36 -21.52
CA ILE A 426 39.07 -11.01 -22.56
C ILE A 426 38.64 -9.75 -23.33
N LYS A 427 37.35 -9.62 -23.68
CA LYS A 427 36.81 -8.40 -24.32
C LYS A 427 36.96 -7.18 -23.40
N VAL A 428 36.72 -7.33 -22.09
CA VAL A 428 36.96 -6.29 -21.07
C VAL A 428 38.43 -5.88 -21.01
N LEU A 429 39.35 -6.84 -20.96
CA LEU A 429 40.79 -6.58 -20.91
C LEU A 429 41.27 -5.81 -22.15
N VAL A 430 40.92 -6.26 -23.36
CA VAL A 430 41.30 -5.59 -24.62
C VAL A 430 40.77 -4.15 -24.69
N ILE A 431 39.57 -3.90 -24.16
CA ILE A 431 38.98 -2.56 -24.08
C ILE A 431 39.73 -1.68 -23.07
N LYS A 432 40.13 -2.22 -21.90
CA LYS A 432 40.88 -1.50 -20.87
C LYS A 432 42.35 -1.23 -21.27
N GLU A 433 43.07 -2.21 -21.79
CA GLU A 433 44.45 -2.04 -22.29
C GLU A 433 44.54 -0.95 -23.37
N LYS A 434 43.48 -0.78 -24.18
CA LYS A 434 43.37 0.23 -25.24
C LYS A 434 43.11 1.65 -24.71
N GLU A 435 42.37 1.80 -23.61
CA GLU A 435 42.02 3.10 -23.01
C GLU A 435 43.11 3.59 -22.04
N TYR A 436 43.60 2.71 -21.16
CA TYR A 436 44.50 3.07 -20.05
C TYR A 436 45.96 2.64 -20.26
N GLY A 437 46.22 1.76 -21.22
CA GLY A 437 47.52 1.12 -21.39
C GLY A 437 47.69 -0.17 -20.57
N ARG A 438 48.59 -1.04 -21.03
CA ARG A 438 48.76 -2.41 -20.52
C ARG A 438 49.28 -2.53 -19.08
N ASP A 439 50.04 -1.54 -18.63
CA ASP A 439 50.65 -1.52 -17.29
C ASP A 439 49.75 -0.80 -16.25
N HIS A 440 48.49 -0.52 -16.60
CA HIS A 440 47.51 0.09 -15.70
C HIS A 440 46.97 -0.93 -14.68
N VAL A 441 46.40 -0.42 -13.57
CA VAL A 441 45.94 -1.25 -12.43
C VAL A 441 44.48 -1.73 -12.56
N GLU A 442 43.70 -1.10 -13.45
CA GLU A 442 42.30 -1.45 -13.74
C GLU A 442 42.14 -2.42 -14.92
#